data_AF-A0A4V3W7S4-F1
#
_entry.id   AF-A0A4V3W7S4-F1
#
_cell.length_a   1.000
_cell.length_b   1.000
_cell.length_c   1.000
_cell.angle_alpha   90.00
_cell.angle_beta   90.00
_cell.angle_gamma   90.00
#
_symmetry.space_group_name_H-M   'P 1'
#
loop_
_entity.id
_entity.type
_entity.pdbx_description
1 polymer ?
#
loop_
_entity_poly.entity_id
_entity_poly.type
_entity_poly.pdbx_seq_one_letter_code
_entity_poly.pdbx_strand_id
1 'polypeptide(L)'
;MEKKLEYSFDDEPVSKFCYDLDTQKIEVHFRGHYDLIKDTYLDAPCIWVIENWEYAKCTLGDEQKRYDLNKHIGVFSLILYMKYNDNKELEMLVNTVDNRYLTLFFKDPKLSLK
;
A
#
# COMPACT_ATOMS: atom_id res chain seq x y z
N MET A 1 11.22 -18.61 -4.78
CA MET A 1 10.18 -18.50 -3.74
C MET A 1 9.36 -17.27 -4.08
N GLU A 2 8.06 -17.43 -4.29
CA GLU A 2 7.16 -16.28 -4.53
C GLU A 2 7.07 -15.45 -3.24
N LYS A 3 7.23 -14.13 -3.33
CA LYS A 3 6.94 -13.25 -2.20
C LYS A 3 5.44 -13.32 -1.95
N LYS A 4 5.04 -13.68 -0.74
CA LYS A 4 3.64 -13.70 -0.30
C LYS A 4 3.42 -12.56 0.69
N LEU A 5 2.20 -12.02 0.67
CA LEU A 5 1.76 -11.07 1.69
C LEU A 5 1.36 -11.85 2.95
N GLU A 6 1.61 -11.24 4.10
CA GLU A 6 1.29 -11.82 5.42
C GLU A 6 0.00 -11.24 6.00
N TYR A 7 -0.49 -10.14 5.42
CA TYR A 7 -1.68 -9.42 5.87
C TYR A 7 -2.43 -8.78 4.70
N SER A 8 -3.72 -8.53 4.89
CA SER A 8 -4.59 -7.76 4.00
C SER A 8 -5.31 -6.64 4.78
N PHE A 9 -5.57 -5.54 4.09
CA PHE A 9 -6.31 -4.36 4.58
C PHE A 9 -7.49 -4.04 3.65
N ASP A 10 -7.96 -5.02 2.88
CA ASP A 10 -9.05 -4.81 1.92
C ASP A 10 -10.28 -4.30 2.67
N ASP A 11 -10.83 -3.18 2.19
CA ASP A 11 -11.97 -2.46 2.77
C ASP A 11 -11.77 -1.87 4.19
N GLU A 12 -10.56 -1.90 4.75
CA GLU A 12 -10.24 -1.25 6.02
C GLU A 12 -10.01 0.27 5.87
N PRO A 13 -10.81 1.14 6.53
CA PRO A 13 -10.63 2.58 6.45
C PRO A 13 -9.29 3.04 7.02
N VAL A 14 -8.58 3.86 6.25
CA VAL A 14 -7.35 4.49 6.70
C VAL A 14 -7.68 5.55 7.75
N SER A 15 -7.09 5.42 8.93
CA SER A 15 -7.28 6.36 10.04
C SER A 15 -6.20 7.45 10.09
N LYS A 16 -5.02 7.19 9.54
CA LYS A 16 -3.92 8.14 9.36
C LYS A 16 -3.03 7.68 8.21
N PHE A 17 -2.53 8.65 7.44
CA PHE A 17 -1.56 8.44 6.38
C PHE A 17 -0.40 9.42 6.56
N CYS A 18 0.82 8.93 6.42
CA CYS A 18 2.03 9.74 6.42
C CYS A 18 2.91 9.28 5.26
N TYR A 19 3.44 10.24 4.50
CA TYR A 19 4.48 9.98 3.53
C TYR A 19 5.71 10.85 3.83
N ASP A 20 6.77 10.20 4.29
CA ASP A 20 8.07 10.82 4.52
C ASP A 20 8.88 10.79 3.22
N LEU A 21 9.10 11.97 2.65
CA LEU A 21 9.84 12.17 1.41
C LEU A 21 11.36 12.02 1.62
N ASP A 22 11.86 12.35 2.81
CA ASP A 22 13.30 12.33 3.12
C ASP A 22 13.78 10.90 3.33
N THR A 23 12.98 10.08 4.03
CA THR A 23 13.34 8.68 4.32
C THR A 23 12.70 7.67 3.37
N GLN A 24 11.91 8.11 2.39
CA GLN A 24 11.16 7.24 1.47
C GLN A 24 10.35 6.17 2.23
N LYS A 25 9.41 6.64 3.04
CA LYS A 25 8.60 5.80 3.93
C LYS A 25 7.14 6.22 3.93
N ILE A 26 6.24 5.27 3.72
CA ILE A 26 4.81 5.49 3.92
C ILE A 26 4.37 4.72 5.16
N GLU A 27 3.63 5.40 6.02
CA GLU A 27 2.96 4.82 7.17
C GLU A 27 1.45 4.99 7.02
N VAL A 28 0.71 3.88 7.16
CA VAL A 28 -0.74 3.86 7.07
C VAL A 28 -1.28 3.19 8.33
N HIS A 29 -2.20 3.86 9.02
CA HIS A 29 -2.79 3.36 10.24
C HIS A 29 -4.20 2.83 9.98
N PHE A 30 -4.48 1.65 10.51
CA PHE A 30 -5.79 0.99 10.44
C PHE A 30 -6.31 0.65 11.83
N ARG A 31 -7.59 0.33 11.93
CA ARG A 31 -8.21 -0.16 13.19
C ARG A 31 -8.18 -1.68 13.31
N GLY A 32 -7.99 -2.38 12.22
CA GLY A 32 -7.80 -3.82 12.16
C GLY A 32 -7.13 -4.23 10.86
N HIS A 33 -6.88 -5.52 10.71
CA HIS A 33 -6.38 -6.13 9.49
C HIS A 33 -6.69 -7.62 9.49
N TYR A 34 -6.61 -8.24 8.32
CA TYR A 34 -6.67 -9.69 8.19
C TYR A 34 -5.26 -10.29 8.22
N ASP A 35 -4.99 -11.21 9.13
CA ASP A 35 -3.74 -12.00 9.19
C ASP A 35 -3.88 -13.20 8.23
N LEU A 36 -3.14 -13.18 7.13
CA LEU A 36 -3.20 -14.21 6.08
C LEU A 36 -2.48 -15.50 6.48
N ILE A 37 -1.61 -15.46 7.49
CA ILE A 37 -0.90 -16.65 7.99
C ILE A 37 -1.82 -17.43 8.95
N LYS A 38 -2.49 -16.71 9.86
CA LYS A 38 -3.42 -17.30 10.83
C LYS A 38 -4.84 -17.47 10.31
N ASP A 39 -5.14 -16.88 9.15
CA ASP A 39 -6.47 -16.87 8.53
C ASP A 39 -7.53 -16.30 9.47
N THR A 40 -7.29 -15.10 10.01
CA THR A 40 -8.18 -14.48 10.98
C THR A 40 -8.15 -12.95 10.90
N TYR A 41 -9.30 -12.33 11.18
CA TYR A 41 -9.39 -10.89 11.33
C TYR A 41 -8.98 -10.46 12.73
N LEU A 42 -8.08 -9.48 12.81
CA LEU A 42 -7.60 -8.89 14.04
C LEU A 42 -8.14 -7.46 14.18
N ASP A 43 -9.13 -7.28 15.06
CA ASP A 43 -9.70 -5.98 15.43
C ASP A 43 -8.81 -5.29 16.48
N ALA A 44 -7.67 -4.78 16.03
CA ALA A 44 -6.72 -4.04 16.86
C ALA A 44 -6.00 -2.97 16.02
N PRO A 45 -5.81 -1.74 16.56
CA PRO A 45 -5.09 -0.69 15.86
C PRO A 45 -3.71 -1.17 15.42
N CYS A 46 -3.37 -0.93 14.17
CA CYS A 46 -2.10 -1.34 13.60
C CYS A 46 -1.52 -0.27 12.66
N ILE A 47 -0.20 -0.29 12.51
CA ILE A 47 0.55 0.62 11.65
C ILE A 47 1.25 -0.21 10.59
N TRP A 48 0.74 -0.11 9.37
CA TRP A 48 1.39 -0.68 8.22
C TRP A 48 2.44 0.28 7.66
N VAL A 49 3.64 -0.22 7.46
CA VAL A 49 4.78 0.56 6.98
C VAL A 49 5.34 -0.09 5.72
N ILE A 50 5.54 0.74 4.70
CA ILE A 50 6.32 0.43 3.50
C ILE A 50 7.49 1.41 3.43
N GLU A 51 8.70 0.88 3.25
CA GLU A 51 9.95 1.66 3.26
C GLU A 51 11.04 0.98 2.41
N ASN A 52 12.14 1.69 2.16
CA ASN A 52 13.35 1.15 1.53
C ASN A 52 13.10 0.45 0.18
N TRP A 53 12.18 0.97 -0.64
CA TRP A 53 11.97 0.48 -2.00
C TRP A 53 13.09 0.97 -2.95
N GLU A 54 13.37 0.21 -4.01
CA GLU A 54 14.30 0.64 -5.06
C GLU A 54 13.70 1.75 -5.93
N TYR A 55 12.43 1.59 -6.31
CA TYR A 55 11.62 2.62 -6.95
C TYR A 55 10.15 2.48 -6.57
N ALA A 56 9.43 3.60 -6.71
CA ALA A 56 7.98 3.64 -6.58
C ALA A 56 7.36 4.40 -7.75
N LYS A 57 6.33 3.79 -8.36
CA LYS A 57 5.58 4.35 -9.49
C LYS A 57 4.08 4.27 -9.24
N CYS A 58 3.31 5.03 -10.01
CA CYS A 58 1.84 4.91 -10.00
C CYS A 58 1.23 5.07 -11.40
N THR A 59 0.03 4.54 -11.60
CA THR A 59 -0.87 4.89 -12.71
C THR A 59 -2.12 5.59 -12.14
N LEU A 60 -2.81 6.35 -12.99
CA LEU A 60 -4.01 7.11 -12.64
C LEU A 60 -5.21 6.44 -13.30
N GLY A 61 -6.17 5.94 -12.52
CA GLY A 61 -7.32 5.20 -13.06
C GLY A 61 -6.89 4.07 -14.01
N ASP A 62 -7.45 4.06 -15.22
CA ASP A 62 -7.17 3.05 -16.26
C ASP A 62 -6.00 3.43 -17.19
N GLU A 63 -5.21 4.46 -16.85
CA GLU A 63 -4.04 4.82 -17.64
C GLU A 63 -2.97 3.72 -17.59
N GLN A 64 -2.34 3.45 -18.74
CA GLN A 64 -1.22 2.50 -18.83
C GLN A 64 0.13 3.14 -18.46
N LYS A 65 0.21 4.48 -18.50
CA LYS A 65 1.46 5.21 -18.27
C LYS A 65 1.78 5.24 -16.78
N ARG A 66 3.00 4.82 -16.44
CA ARG A 66 3.55 4.92 -15.09
C ARG A 66 4.21 6.27 -14.87
N TYR A 67 3.93 6.88 -13.72
CA TYR A 67 4.51 8.13 -13.24
C TYR A 67 5.33 7.89 -11.96
N ASP A 68 6.22 8.82 -11.62
CA ASP A 68 6.86 8.82 -10.30
C ASP A 68 5.81 9.02 -9.21
N LEU A 69 5.86 8.19 -8.16
CA LEU A 69 4.88 8.23 -7.07
C LEU A 69 4.71 9.64 -6.49
N ASN A 70 5.82 10.34 -6.23
CA ASN A 70 5.86 11.66 -5.57
C ASN A 70 5.08 12.75 -6.31
N LYS A 71 4.82 12.57 -7.62
CA LYS A 71 4.09 13.56 -8.43
C LYS A 71 2.58 13.46 -8.28
N HIS A 72 2.07 12.30 -7.86
CA HIS A 72 0.63 12.01 -7.90
C HIS A 72 0.07 11.38 -6.64
N ILE A 73 0.91 11.04 -5.66
CA ILE A 73 0.46 10.45 -4.40
C ILE A 73 -0.60 11.33 -3.72
N GLY A 74 -1.58 10.69 -3.11
CA GLY A 74 -2.61 11.32 -2.32
C GLY A 74 -2.73 10.64 -0.97
N VAL A 75 -3.45 11.27 -0.06
CA VAL A 75 -3.79 10.68 1.25
C VAL A 75 -4.72 9.50 1.00
N PHE A 76 -4.33 8.31 1.47
CA PHE A 76 -5.14 7.11 1.30
C PHE A 76 -6.41 7.20 2.14
N SER A 77 -7.52 6.82 1.53
CA SER A 77 -8.81 6.59 2.19
C SER A 77 -9.02 5.09 2.43
N LEU A 78 -8.73 4.28 1.40
CA LEU A 78 -8.84 2.82 1.42
C LEU A 78 -7.72 2.18 0.59
N ILE A 79 -7.31 0.99 1.00
CA ILE A 79 -6.56 0.05 0.16
C ILE A 79 -7.56 -0.98 -0.35
N LEU A 80 -7.74 -1.07 -1.67
CA LEU A 80 -8.74 -1.94 -2.29
C LEU A 80 -8.19 -3.32 -2.62
N TYR A 81 -6.89 -3.41 -2.89
CA TYR A 81 -6.17 -4.68 -2.90
C TYR A 81 -4.66 -4.45 -2.76
N MET A 82 -3.97 -5.52 -2.38
CA MET A 82 -2.51 -5.65 -2.46
C MET A 82 -2.12 -7.02 -3.02
N LYS A 83 -1.15 -7.05 -3.93
CA LYS A 83 -0.59 -8.30 -4.47
C LYS A 83 0.82 -8.07 -5.02
N TYR A 84 1.57 -9.15 -5.24
CA TYR A 84 2.75 -9.07 -6.09
C TYR A 84 2.36 -9.37 -7.55
N ASN A 85 2.84 -8.55 -8.48
CA ASN A 85 2.60 -8.77 -9.91
C ASN A 85 3.70 -9.64 -10.55
N ASP A 86 3.57 -9.92 -11.85
CA ASP A 86 4.51 -10.76 -12.61
C ASP A 86 5.95 -10.20 -12.62
N ASN A 87 6.10 -8.88 -12.46
CA ASN A 87 7.39 -8.20 -12.35
C ASN A 87 7.97 -8.22 -10.92
N LYS A 88 7.30 -8.91 -9.98
CA LYS A 88 7.63 -8.97 -8.55
C LYS A 88 7.60 -7.61 -7.86
N GLU A 89 6.81 -6.68 -8.38
CA GLU A 89 6.51 -5.42 -7.72
C GLU A 89 5.34 -5.64 -6.77
N LEU A 90 5.35 -4.98 -5.62
CA LEU A 90 4.14 -4.83 -4.83
C LEU A 90 3.21 -3.89 -5.58
N GLU A 91 2.10 -4.43 -6.08
CA GLU A 91 1.02 -3.73 -6.76
C GLU A 91 -0.13 -3.52 -5.79
N MET A 92 -0.62 -2.28 -5.72
CA MET A 92 -1.71 -1.92 -4.83
C MET A 92 -2.68 -0.99 -5.54
N LEU A 93 -3.96 -1.19 -5.38
CA LEU A 93 -4.96 -0.19 -5.76
C LEU A 93 -5.43 0.54 -4.52
N VAL A 94 -5.32 1.86 -4.53
CA VAL A 94 -5.74 2.71 -3.42
C VAL A 94 -6.79 3.71 -3.91
N ASN A 95 -7.78 3.96 -3.06
CA ASN A 95 -8.67 5.12 -3.18
C ASN A 95 -8.15 6.21 -2.24
N THR A 96 -8.11 7.45 -2.72
CA THR A 96 -7.65 8.61 -1.95
C THR A 96 -8.82 9.43 -1.40
N VAL A 97 -8.56 10.27 -0.40
CA VAL A 97 -9.58 11.15 0.22
C VAL A 97 -10.20 12.15 -0.75
N ASP A 98 -9.52 12.46 -1.85
CA ASP A 98 -10.02 13.28 -2.97
C ASP A 98 -10.65 12.45 -4.09
N ASN A 99 -11.06 11.21 -3.79
CA ASN A 99 -11.76 10.28 -4.67
C ASN A 99 -11.02 9.91 -5.96
N ARG A 100 -9.68 9.86 -5.92
CA ARG A 100 -8.88 9.31 -7.02
C ARG A 100 -8.58 7.84 -6.77
N TYR A 101 -8.44 7.11 -7.87
CA TYR A 101 -7.96 5.73 -7.86
C TYR A 101 -6.54 5.72 -8.41
N LEU A 102 -5.61 5.26 -7.58
CA LEU A 102 -4.19 5.16 -7.94
C LEU A 102 -3.77 3.70 -7.84
N THR A 103 -3.20 3.16 -8.90
CA THR A 103 -2.48 1.88 -8.81
C THR A 103 -1.03 2.17 -8.54
N LEU A 104 -0.51 1.70 -7.41
CA LEU A 104 0.85 1.93 -6.95
C LEU A 104 1.70 0.69 -7.20
N PHE A 105 2.97 0.91 -7.53
CA PHE A 105 3.94 -0.14 -7.81
C PHE A 105 5.22 0.16 -7.04
N PHE A 106 5.62 -0.75 -6.15
CA PHE A 106 6.86 -0.64 -5.39
C PHE A 106 7.79 -1.79 -5.72
N LYS A 107 9.04 -1.47 -6.06
CA LYS A 107 10.06 -2.46 -6.34
C LYS A 107 10.84 -2.81 -5.08
N ASP A 108 10.80 -4.10 -4.75
CA ASP A 108 11.49 -4.68 -3.60
C ASP A 108 11.36 -3.87 -2.29
N PRO A 109 10.14 -3.43 -1.92
CA PRO A 109 9.94 -2.71 -0.67
C PRO A 109 10.19 -3.61 0.53
N LYS A 110 10.57 -2.99 1.65
CA LYS A 110 10.47 -3.60 2.97
C LYS A 110 9.12 -3.26 3.57
N LEU A 111 8.38 -4.29 3.95
CA LEU A 111 7.07 -4.15 4.58
C LEU A 111 7.15 -4.56 6.04
N SER A 112 6.42 -3.86 6.90
CA SER A 112 6.26 -4.26 8.31
C SER A 112 4.90 -3.82 8.84
N LEU A 113 4.40 -4.57 9.82
CA LEU A 113 3.19 -4.28 10.56
C LEU A 113 3.54 -4.16 12.05
N LYS A 114 3.07 -3.10 12.69
CA LYS A 114 3.31 -2.79 14.10
C LYS A 114 2.00 -2.61 14.86
#